data_AF-A0A2N8MH57-F1
#
_entry.id   AF-A0A2N8MH57-F1
#
_cell.length_a   1.000
_cell.length_b   1.000
_cell.length_c   1.000
_cell.angle_alpha   90.00
_cell.angle_beta   90.00
_cell.angle_gamma   90.00
#
_symmetry.space_group_name_H-M   'P 1'
#
loop_
_entity.id
_entity.type
_entity.pdbx_description
1 polymer ?
#
loop_
_entity_poly.entity_id
_entity_poly.type
_entity_poly.pdbx_seq_one_letter_code
_entity_poly.pdbx_strand_id
1 'polypeptide(L)'
;MKHWEGDLVTSQQKKAIATVITGQGITDRGERLALISYLLDTPVTTMNELTKGEAARLLDLLGWLVAEGEVAFALDLARERAAA
;
A
#
# COMPACT_ATOMS: atom_id res chain seq x y z
N MET A 1 22.20 1.96 8.56
CA MET A 1 21.70 3.24 9.09
C MET A 1 20.43 2.93 9.89
N LYS A 2 20.33 3.33 11.17
CA LYS A 2 19.14 3.11 12.01
C LYS A 2 18.37 4.43 12.10
N HIS A 3 17.30 4.59 11.31
CA HIS A 3 16.36 5.70 11.48
C HIS A 3 15.34 5.34 12.58
N TRP A 4 15.15 6.26 13.52
CA TRP A 4 14.33 6.13 14.73
C TRP A 4 12.86 6.48 14.41
N GLU A 5 11.93 6.06 15.26
CA GLU A 5 10.45 6.14 15.17
C GLU A 5 9.80 7.40 14.55
N GLY A 6 10.50 8.54 14.47
CA GLY A 6 10.00 9.80 13.89
C GLY A 6 9.69 9.75 12.39
N ASP A 7 10.24 8.79 11.64
CA ASP A 7 10.00 8.65 10.20
C ASP A 7 8.95 7.62 9.82
N LEU A 8 8.40 6.89 10.79
CA LEU A 8 7.39 5.87 10.53
C LEU A 8 6.03 6.48 10.19
N VAL A 9 5.26 5.73 9.40
CA VAL A 9 3.92 6.10 8.98
C VAL A 9 3.01 6.41 10.18
N THR A 10 2.28 7.51 10.08
CA THR A 10 1.38 7.95 11.15
C THR A 10 0.09 7.13 11.19
N SER A 11 -0.58 7.09 12.34
CA SER A 11 -1.90 6.46 12.46
C SER A 11 -2.93 7.04 11.49
N GLN A 12 -2.85 8.35 11.20
CA GLN A 12 -3.71 9.02 10.23
C GLN A 12 -3.47 8.50 8.81
N GLN A 13 -2.21 8.37 8.40
CA GLN A 13 -1.86 7.82 7.08
C GLN A 13 -2.26 6.34 6.97
N LYS A 14 -2.04 5.52 8.00
CA LYS A 14 -2.52 4.12 8.04
C LYS A 14 -4.03 4.05 7.83
N LYS A 15 -4.79 4.92 8.51
CA LYS A 15 -6.25 5.00 8.36
C LYS A 15 -6.63 5.43 6.95
N ALA A 16 -5.97 6.43 6.37
CA ALA A 16 -6.23 6.88 5.01
C ALA A 16 -6.00 5.76 3.98
N ILE A 17 -4.86 5.08 4.06
CA ILE A 17 -4.53 3.94 3.19
C ILE A 17 -5.58 2.83 3.34
N ALA A 18 -5.90 2.44 4.58
CA ALA A 18 -6.90 1.41 4.84
C ALA A 18 -8.29 1.78 4.31
N THR A 19 -8.70 3.06 4.42
CA THR A 19 -9.97 3.54 3.88
C THR A 19 -10.01 3.43 2.36
N VAL A 20 -8.96 3.88 1.66
CA VAL A 20 -8.92 3.81 0.19
C VAL A 20 -8.98 2.35 -0.27
N ILE A 21 -8.13 1.49 0.29
CA ILE A 21 -8.05 0.09 -0.12
C ILE A 21 -9.34 -0.68 0.20
N THR A 22 -9.92 -0.49 1.39
CA THR A 22 -11.20 -1.11 1.76
C THR A 22 -12.36 -0.57 0.92
N GLY A 23 -12.32 0.71 0.54
CA GLY A 23 -13.29 1.32 -0.37
C GLY A 23 -13.30 0.70 -1.76
N GLN A 24 -12.21 0.02 -2.16
CA GLN A 24 -12.10 -0.76 -3.40
C GLN A 24 -12.48 -2.24 -3.22
N GLY A 25 -13.00 -2.61 -2.04
CA GLY A 25 -13.41 -4.00 -1.73
C GLY A 25 -12.28 -4.93 -1.30
N ILE A 26 -11.04 -4.45 -1.21
CA ILE A 26 -9.88 -5.27 -0.85
C ILE A 26 -9.81 -5.40 0.68
N THR A 27 -10.31 -6.53 1.20
CA THR A 27 -10.44 -6.77 2.64
C THR A 27 -9.44 -7.79 3.18
N ASP A 28 -8.91 -8.67 2.33
CA ASP A 28 -7.91 -9.66 2.72
C ASP A 28 -6.57 -8.98 3.07
N ARG A 29 -5.91 -9.45 4.14
CA ARG A 29 -4.64 -8.86 4.58
C ARG A 29 -3.51 -9.13 3.58
N GLY A 30 -3.43 -10.32 3.01
CA GLY A 30 -2.39 -10.69 2.06
C GLY A 30 -2.49 -9.86 0.78
N GLU A 31 -3.70 -9.71 0.25
CA GLU A 31 -3.96 -8.87 -0.93
C GLU A 31 -3.59 -7.41 -0.71
N ARG A 32 -3.93 -6.83 0.44
CA ARG A 32 -3.52 -5.47 0.79
C ARG A 32 -2.01 -5.32 0.79
N LEU A 33 -1.30 -6.24 1.44
CA LEU A 33 0.16 -6.18 1.53
C LEU A 33 0.84 -6.45 0.18
N ALA A 34 0.28 -7.35 -0.64
CA ALA A 34 0.77 -7.61 -2.00
C ALA A 34 0.65 -6.35 -2.87
N LEU A 35 -0.53 -5.71 -2.89
CA LEU A 35 -0.74 -4.47 -3.64
C LEU A 35 0.21 -3.36 -3.17
N ILE A 36 0.36 -3.19 -1.85
CA ILE A 36 1.27 -2.17 -1.30
C ILE A 36 2.72 -2.44 -1.68
N SER A 37 3.15 -3.70 -1.59
CA SER A 37 4.51 -4.10 -1.96
C SER A 37 4.78 -3.87 -3.44
N TYR A 38 3.79 -4.15 -4.28
CA TYR A 38 3.84 -3.90 -5.72
C TYR A 38 3.96 -2.39 -6.03
N LEU A 39 3.12 -1.56 -5.42
CA LEU A 39 3.10 -0.12 -5.69
C LEU A 39 4.36 0.61 -5.21
N LEU A 40 4.97 0.13 -4.13
CA LEU A 40 6.21 0.68 -3.59
C LEU A 40 7.46 0.03 -4.17
N ASP A 41 7.31 -1.02 -4.98
CA ASP A 41 8.40 -1.85 -5.50
C ASP A 41 9.37 -2.29 -4.38
N THR A 42 8.81 -2.65 -3.23
CA THR A 42 9.55 -3.04 -2.01
C THR A 42 8.71 -4.04 -1.21
N PRO A 43 9.27 -5.15 -0.70
CA PRO A 43 8.52 -6.08 0.14
C PRO A 43 8.02 -5.41 1.44
N VAL A 44 6.70 -5.43 1.65
CA VAL A 44 6.06 -4.91 2.87
C VAL A 44 5.29 -6.04 3.54
N THR A 45 5.70 -6.41 4.76
CA THR A 45 5.05 -7.48 5.53
C THR A 45 4.06 -6.93 6.56
N THR A 46 4.21 -5.66 6.91
CA THR A 46 3.27 -4.93 7.76
C THR A 46 3.25 -3.44 7.45
N MET A 47 2.08 -2.82 7.59
CA MET A 47 1.91 -1.36 7.46
C MET A 47 2.81 -0.55 8.41
N ASN A 48 3.32 -1.14 9.48
CA ASN A 48 4.19 -0.46 10.44
C ASN A 48 5.62 -0.24 9.91
N GLU A 49 6.00 -0.93 8.84
CA GLU A 49 7.32 -0.80 8.20
C GLU A 49 7.42 0.44 7.31
N LEU A 50 6.28 0.99 6.89
CA LEU A 50 6.26 2.15 6.01
C LEU A 50 6.80 3.39 6.71
N THR A 51 7.62 4.14 5.99
CA THR A 51 7.95 5.52 6.32
C THR A 51 6.81 6.47 5.95
N LYS A 52 6.84 7.70 6.48
CA LYS A 52 5.90 8.76 6.08
C LYS A 52 5.97 9.07 4.59
N GLY A 53 7.16 9.01 4.01
CA GLY A 53 7.39 9.26 2.58
C GLY A 53 6.79 8.17 1.70
N GLU A 54 7.02 6.90 2.06
CA GLU A 54 6.39 5.76 1.37
C GLU A 54 4.87 5.79 1.51
N ALA A 55 4.35 6.12 2.69
CA ALA A 55 2.92 6.24 2.90
C ALA A 55 2.28 7.38 2.08
N ALA A 56 2.97 8.51 1.93
CA ALA A 56 2.51 9.61 1.07
C ALA A 56 2.49 9.19 -0.40
N ARG A 57 3.60 8.62 -0.89
CA ARG A 57 3.70 8.09 -2.27
C ARG A 57 2.64 7.02 -2.54
N LEU A 58 2.40 6.13 -1.59
CA LEU A 58 1.37 5.10 -1.69
C LEU A 58 -0.03 5.69 -1.82
N LEU A 59 -0.35 6.73 -1.03
CA LEU A 59 -1.64 7.41 -1.14
C LEU A 59 -1.82 8.08 -2.51
N ASP A 60 -0.78 8.70 -3.05
CA ASP A 60 -0.81 9.31 -4.38
C ASP A 60 -1.05 8.27 -5.47
N LEU A 61 -0.33 7.14 -5.42
CA LEU A 61 -0.49 6.03 -6.37
C LEU A 61 -1.88 5.39 -6.28
N LEU A 62 -2.39 5.16 -5.06
CA LEU A 62 -3.74 4.64 -4.86
C LEU A 62 -4.80 5.62 -5.37
N GLY A 63 -4.62 6.93 -5.12
CA GLY A 63 -5.52 7.96 -5.63
C GLY A 63 -5.55 7.99 -7.16
N TRP A 64 -4.40 7.88 -7.80
CA TRP A 64 -4.30 7.77 -9.25
C TRP A 64 -5.00 6.51 -9.79
N LEU A 65 -4.70 5.32 -9.24
CA LEU A 65 -5.36 4.08 -9.66
C LEU A 65 -6.88 4.11 -9.49
N VAL A 66 -7.38 4.72 -8.41
CA VAL A 66 -8.82 4.87 -8.18
C VAL A 66 -9.44 5.80 -9.24
N ALA A 67 -8.76 6.89 -9.58
CA ALA A 67 -9.23 7.81 -10.62
C ALA A 67 -9.28 7.15 -12.01
N GLU A 68 -8.31 6.28 -12.32
CA GLU A 68 -8.24 5.55 -13.59
C GLU A 68 -9.09 4.27 -13.60
N GLY A 69 -9.63 3.83 -12.46
CA GLY A 69 -10.37 2.57 -12.34
C GLY A 69 -9.48 1.32 -12.46
N GLU A 70 -8.17 1.45 -12.23
CA GLU A 70 -7.17 0.40 -12.47
C GLU A 70 -6.78 -0.42 -11.22
N VAL A 71 -7.47 -0.20 -10.10
CA VAL A 71 -7.12 -0.88 -8.84
C VAL A 71 -7.18 -2.40 -8.95
N ALA A 72 -8.19 -2.95 -9.62
CA ALA A 72 -8.32 -4.39 -9.81
C ALA A 72 -7.17 -4.98 -10.65
N PHE A 73 -6.80 -4.28 -11.73
CA PHE A 73 -5.68 -4.66 -12.58
C PHE A 73 -4.35 -4.65 -11.81
N ALA A 74 -4.09 -3.61 -11.03
CA ALA A 74 -2.90 -3.52 -10.19
C ALA A 74 -2.84 -4.65 -9.14
N LEU A 75 -3.99 -5.02 -8.57
CA LEU A 75 -4.06 -6.13 -7.62
C LEU A 75 -3.76 -7.48 -8.28
N ASP A 76 -4.24 -7.71 -9.49
CA ASP A 76 -3.95 -8.95 -10.23
C ASP A 76 -2.45 -9.08 -10.53
N LEU A 77 -1.80 -8.00 -11.00
CA LEU A 77 -0.35 -7.98 -11.19
C LEU A 77 0.43 -8.20 -9.89
N ALA A 78 -0.05 -7.64 -8.78
CA ALA A 78 0.57 -7.84 -7.48
C ALA A 78 0.49 -9.31 -7.02
N ARG A 79 -0.64 -9.99 -7.28
CA ARG A 79 -0.83 -11.42 -6.98
C ARG A 79 0.10 -12.30 -7.82
N GLU A 80 0.21 -12.01 -9.11
CA GLU A 80 1.11 -12.75 -10.01
C GLU A 80 2.57 -12.64 -9.54
N ARG A 81 3.00 -11.44 -9.14
CA ARG A 81 4.36 -11.23 -8.61
C ARG A 81 4.61 -11.91 -7.27
N ALA A 82 3.61 -12.05 -6.42
CA ALA A 82 3.75 -12.72 -5.13
C ALA A 82 3.85 -14.25 -5.24
N ALA A 83 3.45 -14.82 -6.39
CA ALA A 83 3.48 -16.26 -6.66
C ALA A 83 4.73 -16.72 -7.43
N ALA A 84 5.55 -15.79 -7.94
CA ALA A 84 6.77 -16.05 -8.71
C ALA A 84 8.02 -16.11 -7.81
#